data_AF-A0A022MT32-F1
#
_entry.id   AF-A0A022MT32-F1
#
_cell.length_a   1.000
_cell.length_b   1.000
_cell.length_c   1.000
_cell.angle_alpha   90.00
_cell.angle_beta   90.00
_cell.angle_gamma   90.00
#
_symmetry.space_group_name_H-M   'P 1'
#
loop_
_entity.id
_entity.type
_entity.pdbx_description
1 polymer ?
#
loop_
_entity_poly.entity_id
_entity_poly.type
_entity_poly.pdbx_seq_one_letter_code
_entity_poly.pdbx_strand_id
1 'polypeptide(L)' 'MTAPVKGPASYFPAIEKKYGRPVAEWKELIRSSAPAKHMELVAWLKTEHGLGHGHANALVAHTLAEDSGK' A
#
# COMPACT_ATOMS: atom_id res chain seq x y z
N MET A 1 9.66 8.14 22.26
CA MET A 1 9.96 6.73 21.93
C MET A 1 8.98 6.31 20.83
N THR A 2 9.43 6.20 19.59
CA THR A 2 8.57 5.83 18.46
C THR A 2 8.23 4.36 18.59
N ALA A 3 6.94 4.03 18.80
CA ALA A 3 6.50 2.65 18.93
C ALA A 3 6.98 1.82 17.72
N PRO A 4 7.45 0.58 17.90
CA PRO A 4 7.73 -0.29 16.78
C PRO A 4 6.42 -0.53 16.06
N VAL A 5 6.22 0.12 14.91
CA VAL A 5 5.16 -0.25 13.97
C VAL A 5 5.41 -1.72 13.66
N LYS A 6 4.63 -2.61 14.28
CA LYS A 6 4.56 -4.03 13.97
C LYS A 6 3.38 -4.19 13.03
N GLY A 7 3.64 -4.37 11.74
CA GLY A 7 2.59 -4.57 10.75
C GLY A 7 3.01 -4.14 9.34
N PRO A 8 2.11 -4.21 8.34
CA PRO A 8 2.41 -3.77 6.98
C PRO A 8 2.91 -2.32 6.89
N ALA A 9 2.56 -1.47 7.87
CA ALA A 9 3.06 -0.10 7.97
C ALA A 9 4.59 0.02 8.21
N SER A 10 5.27 -1.02 8.70
CA SER A 10 6.74 -1.02 8.83
C SER A 10 7.44 -0.87 7.49
N TYR A 11 6.79 -1.26 6.39
CA TYR A 11 7.34 -1.16 5.04
C TYR A 11 7.20 0.25 4.45
N PHE A 12 6.36 1.13 5.03
CA PHE A 12 6.05 2.43 4.44
C PHE A 12 7.26 3.34 4.25
N PRO A 13 8.15 3.53 5.24
CA PRO A 13 9.35 4.34 5.02
C PRO A 13 10.25 3.80 3.90
N ALA A 14 10.31 2.47 3.75
CA ALA A 14 11.10 1.83 2.70
C ALA A 14 10.44 1.99 1.31
N ILE A 15 9.11 1.95 1.24
CA ILE A 15 8.34 2.20 0.01
C ILE A 15 8.54 3.65 -0.43
N GLU A 16 8.37 4.62 0.46
CA GLU A 16 8.56 6.04 0.14
C GLU A 16 9.98 6.31 -0.35
N LYS A 17 10.98 5.75 0.35
CA LYS A 17 12.38 5.86 -0.05
C LYS A 17 12.68 5.21 -1.40
N LYS A 18 12.02 4.08 -1.73
CA LYS A 18 12.28 3.32 -2.96
C LYS A 18 11.56 3.87 -4.18
N TYR A 19 10.32 4.33 -4.00
CA TYR A 19 9.45 4.76 -5.10
C TYR A 19 9.27 6.28 -5.17
N GLY A 20 9.80 7.04 -4.21
CA GLY A 20 9.81 8.50 -4.24
C GLY A 20 8.44 9.16 -4.07
N ARG A 21 7.43 8.41 -3.63
CA ARG A 21 6.07 8.90 -3.38
C ARG A 21 5.65 8.61 -1.94
N PRO A 22 4.96 9.54 -1.28
CA PRO A 22 4.44 9.33 0.07
C PRO A 22 3.40 8.21 0.09
N VAL A 23 3.26 7.50 1.21
CA VAL A 23 2.27 6.41 1.34
C VAL A 23 0.83 6.91 1.20
N ALA A 24 0.53 8.14 1.60
CA ALA A 24 -0.80 8.73 1.43
C ALA A 24 -1.24 8.70 -0.05
N GLU A 25 -0.37 9.12 -0.97
CA GLU A 25 -0.62 9.07 -2.42
C GLU A 25 -0.91 7.65 -2.90
N TRP A 26 -0.16 6.66 -2.41
CA TRP A 26 -0.39 5.25 -2.75
C TRP A 26 -1.75 4.76 -2.26
N LYS A 27 -2.16 5.14 -1.04
CA LYS A 27 -3.48 4.80 -0.48
C LYS A 27 -4.59 5.44 -1.31
N GLU A 28 -4.45 6.69 -1.71
CA GLU A 28 -5.42 7.40 -2.54
C GLU A 28 -5.56 6.77 -3.93
N LEU A 29 -4.45 6.41 -4.56
CA LEU A 29 -4.42 5.66 -5.81
C LEU A 29 -5.18 4.33 -5.70
N ILE A 30 -4.94 3.56 -4.65
CA ILE A 30 -5.64 2.29 -4.38
C ILE A 30 -7.14 2.52 -4.21
N ARG A 31 -7.55 3.54 -3.44
CA ARG A 31 -8.96 3.89 -3.23
C ARG A 31 -9.63 4.36 -4.51
N SER A 32 -8.94 5.14 -5.34
CA SER A 32 -9.44 5.60 -6.63
C SER A 32 -9.62 4.46 -7.63
N SER A 33 -8.95 3.33 -7.41
CA SER A 33 -9.07 2.13 -8.24
C SER A 33 -10.09 1.11 -7.70
N ALA A 34 -10.76 1.41 -6.58
CA ALA A 34 -11.84 0.58 -6.04
C ALA A 34 -13.16 0.77 -6.83
N PRO A 35 -14.04 -0.24 -6.95
CA PRO A 35 -14.06 -1.52 -6.23
C PRO A 35 -13.29 -2.64 -6.97
N ALA A 36 -12.00 -2.77 -6.69
CA ALA A 36 -11.15 -3.84 -7.22
C ALA A 36 -10.78 -4.81 -6.09
N LYS A 37 -10.66 -6.11 -6.40
CA LYS A 37 -10.24 -7.10 -5.39
C LYS A 37 -8.80 -6.82 -4.97
N HIS A 38 -8.46 -7.21 -3.75
CA HIS A 38 -7.10 -7.10 -3.20
C HIS A 38 -6.02 -7.55 -4.20
N MET A 39 -6.18 -8.73 -4.79
CA MET A 39 -5.19 -9.29 -5.74
C MET A 39 -5.10 -8.49 -7.04
N GLU A 40 -6.19 -7.85 -7.48
CA GLU A 40 -6.19 -6.99 -8.67
C GLU A 40 -5.41 -5.70 -8.39
N LEU A 41 -5.62 -5.09 -7.23
CA LEU A 41 -4.87 -3.90 -6.78
C LEU A 41 -3.38 -4.21 -6.62
N VAL A 42 -3.03 -5.38 -6.06
CA VAL A 42 -1.63 -5.82 -5.96
C VAL A 42 -1.02 -6.03 -7.34
N ALA A 43 -1.75 -6.65 -8.28
CA ALA A 43 -1.28 -6.82 -9.65
C ALA A 43 -1.07 -5.47 -10.35
N TRP A 44 -2.03 -4.55 -10.23
CA TRP A 44 -1.99 -3.21 -10.78
C TRP A 44 -0.78 -2.40 -10.29
N LEU A 45 -0.51 -2.41 -8.97
CA LEU A 45 0.68 -1.76 -8.42
C LEU A 45 1.99 -2.38 -8.93
N LYS A 46 2.00 -3.68 -9.19
CA LYS A 46 3.17 -4.35 -9.77
C LYS A 46 3.36 -3.99 -11.24
N THR A 47 2.29 -3.93 -12.03
CA THR A 47 2.36 -3.70 -13.48
C THR A 47 2.56 -2.22 -13.81
N GLU A 48 1.73 -1.34 -13.24
CA GLU A 48 1.74 0.09 -13.58
C GLU A 48 2.85 0.86 -12.87
N HIS A 49 3.17 0.45 -11.65
CA HIS A 49 4.09 1.20 -10.78
C HIS A 49 5.38 0.45 -10.45
N GLY A 50 5.53 -0.80 -10.94
CA GLY A 50 6.74 -1.59 -10.71
C GLY A 50 6.97 -1.96 -9.24
N LEU A 51 5.93 -1.98 -8.41
CA LEU A 51 6.08 -2.34 -7.01
C LEU A 51 6.47 -3.83 -6.86
N GLY A 52 7.31 -4.12 -5.87
CA GLY A 52 7.58 -5.51 -5.47
C GLY A 52 6.37 -6.13 -4.77
N HIS A 53 6.23 -7.46 -4.82
CA HIS A 53 5.07 -8.16 -4.24
C HIS A 53 4.81 -7.78 -2.78
N GLY A 54 5.85 -7.77 -1.92
CA GLY A 54 5.70 -7.42 -0.51
C GLY A 54 5.24 -5.97 -0.29
N HIS A 55 5.75 -5.03 -1.08
CA HIS A 55 5.38 -3.61 -0.99
C HIS A 55 3.94 -3.37 -1.46
N ALA A 56 3.58 -3.94 -2.61
CA ALA A 56 2.23 -3.85 -3.14
C ALA A 56 1.21 -4.47 -2.17
N ASN A 57 1.52 -5.67 -1.64
CA ASN A 57 0.66 -6.33 -0.67
C ASN A 57 0.49 -5.52 0.63
N ALA A 58 1.56 -4.94 1.16
CA ALA A 58 1.51 -4.12 2.37
C ALA A 58 0.62 -2.88 2.20
N LEU A 59 0.72 -2.18 1.06
CA LEU A 59 -0.11 -1.00 0.76
C LEU A 59 -1.58 -1.37 0.62
N VAL A 60 -1.90 -2.40 -0.18
CA VAL A 60 -3.28 -2.81 -0.43
C VAL A 60 -3.92 -3.35 0.85
N ALA A 61 -3.24 -4.26 1.57
CA ALA A 61 -3.75 -4.83 2.81
C ALA A 61 -4.08 -3.74 3.83
N HIS A 62 -3.19 -2.78 4.01
CA HIS A 62 -3.39 -1.71 4.99
C HIS A 62 -4.48 -0.74 4.54
N THR A 63 -4.52 -0.34 3.26
CA THR A 63 -5.55 0.57 2.73
C THR A 63 -6.94 -0.04 2.83
N LEU A 64 -7.11 -1.32 2.47
CA LEU A 64 -8.40 -2.01 2.55
C LEU A 64 -8.82 -2.29 4.00
N ALA A 65 -7.87 -2.59 4.89
CA ALA A 65 -8.17 -2.74 6.32
C ALA A 65 -8.62 -1.41 6.95
N GLU A 66 -8.03 -0.27 6.55
CA GLU A 66 -8.47 1.06 6.98
C GLU A 66 -9.87 1.41 6.46
N ASP A 67 -10.24 0.97 5.25
CA ASP A 67 -11.54 1.25 4.64
C ASP A 67 -12.66 0.33 5.18
N SER A 68 -12.36 -0.95 5.38
CA SER A 68 -13.29 -1.96 5.92
C SER A 68 -13.63 -1.74 7.41
N GLY A 69 -12.78 -1.02 8.14
CA GLY A 69 -13.00 -0.66 9.54
C GLY A 69 -13.77 0.64 9.75
N LYS A 70 -14.26 1.28 8.68
CA LYS A 70 -14.98 2.55 8.72
C LYS A 70 -16.49 2.37 8.63
#